data_AF-G7EGT8-F1
#
_entry.id   AF-G7EGT8-F1
#
_cell.length_a   1.000
_cell.length_b   1.000
_cell.length_c   1.000
_cell.angle_alpha   90.00
_cell.angle_beta   90.00
_cell.angle_gamma   90.00
#
_symmetry.space_group_name_H-M   'P 1'
#
loop_
_entity.id
_entity.type
_entity.pdbx_description
1 polymer ?
#
loop_
_entity_poly.entity_id
_entity_poly.type
_entity_poly.pdbx_seq_one_letter_code
_entity_poly.pdbx_strand_id
1 'polypeptide(L)'
;MFPKIEQENLPDGLFPAFWSYDPDFLFWRTANRIEIDWFEFHGKNGSWLNGLASHYHYAHVPNIFAKDDSSYKSYKAYGGELTEQKSKIEGGLEFWDGQYHTWEFVINNDITYINVTIKDEAGNDKWVEVGRVPTPPTYLERLDLQVDYALKYDYFLEPSPEQTSFTIDSIEVLQKTSNIMKIPKPFTSRPIITGEKTVGGTITCQANLQDITDIRYYWFADGYPLTYTATNTYDITSEVSGKEIRCMVKAVGALNMPEAWTEKVAIAQ
;
A
#
# COMPACT_ATOMS: atom_id res chain seq x y z
N MET A 1 13.40 -6.35 -6.84
CA MET A 1 14.30 -7.05 -7.77
C MET A 1 14.14 -8.54 -7.57
N PHE A 2 13.91 -9.26 -8.66
CA PHE A 2 14.10 -10.70 -8.72
C PHE A 2 15.47 -10.99 -9.33
N PRO A 3 16.13 -12.10 -8.98
CA PRO A 3 17.39 -12.48 -9.60
C PRO A 3 17.22 -12.77 -11.09
N LYS A 4 18.32 -12.73 -11.84
CA LYS A 4 18.33 -13.13 -13.23
C LYS A 4 18.32 -14.65 -13.34
N ILE A 5 17.18 -15.24 -13.73
CA ILE A 5 17.03 -16.70 -13.87
C ILE A 5 16.26 -16.99 -15.15
N GLU A 6 16.82 -17.84 -16.01
CA GLU A 6 16.14 -18.29 -17.23
C GLU A 6 14.86 -19.07 -16.86
N GLN A 7 13.76 -18.80 -17.57
CA GLN A 7 12.44 -19.38 -17.28
C GLN A 7 12.42 -20.93 -17.21
N GLU A 8 13.25 -21.62 -17.98
CA GLU A 8 13.37 -23.09 -17.93
C GLU A 8 13.90 -23.62 -16.59
N ASN A 9 14.62 -22.79 -15.85
CA ASN A 9 15.18 -23.10 -14.54
C ASN A 9 14.24 -22.69 -13.39
N LEU A 10 13.07 -22.12 -13.69
CA LEU A 10 12.10 -21.72 -12.67
C LEU A 10 11.11 -22.86 -12.40
N PRO A 11 10.93 -23.26 -11.13
CA PRO A 11 9.89 -24.20 -10.76
C PRO A 11 8.50 -23.59 -10.96
N ASP A 12 7.51 -24.45 -11.21
CA ASP A 12 6.11 -24.03 -11.17
C ASP A 12 5.68 -23.67 -9.74
N GLY A 13 4.57 -22.93 -9.63
CA GLY A 13 3.95 -22.63 -8.33
C GLY A 13 4.58 -21.49 -7.54
N LEU A 14 5.74 -20.96 -7.95
CA LEU A 14 6.27 -19.68 -7.45
C LEU A 14 5.24 -18.55 -7.66
N PHE A 15 4.94 -17.78 -6.61
CA PHE A 15 3.88 -16.77 -6.64
C PHE A 15 4.21 -15.56 -5.74
N PRO A 16 5.10 -14.66 -6.19
CA PRO A 16 5.37 -13.42 -5.48
C PRO A 16 4.26 -12.40 -5.72
N ALA A 17 3.80 -11.76 -4.64
CA ALA A 17 2.66 -10.87 -4.68
C ALA A 17 2.86 -9.62 -3.81
N PHE A 18 2.27 -8.52 -4.26
CA PHE A 18 2.01 -7.32 -3.48
C PHE A 18 0.53 -7.03 -3.59
N TRP A 19 -0.15 -7.05 -2.45
CA TRP A 19 -1.60 -7.06 -2.40
C TRP A 19 -2.11 -6.43 -1.11
N SER A 20 -3.43 -6.35 -0.97
CA SER A 20 -4.10 -5.68 0.12
C SER A 20 -5.40 -6.38 0.48
N TYR A 21 -5.76 -6.29 1.76
CA TYR A 21 -7.13 -6.43 2.23
C TYR A 21 -7.64 -5.12 2.84
N ASP A 22 -8.95 -4.96 2.85
CA ASP A 22 -9.57 -4.01 3.78
C ASP A 22 -9.31 -4.43 5.23
N PRO A 23 -9.05 -3.48 6.14
CA PRO A 23 -8.60 -3.77 7.50
C PRO A 23 -9.72 -4.23 8.43
N ASP A 24 -10.87 -4.69 7.93
CA ASP A 24 -11.99 -5.15 8.73
C ASP A 24 -11.65 -6.50 9.41
N PHE A 25 -10.95 -6.39 10.54
CA PHE A 25 -10.36 -7.50 11.31
C PHE A 25 -11.39 -8.35 12.06
N LEU A 26 -12.63 -7.87 12.25
CA LEU A 26 -13.60 -8.51 13.14
C LEU A 26 -14.19 -9.81 12.60
N PHE A 27 -14.02 -10.13 11.31
CA PHE A 27 -14.82 -11.15 10.64
C PHE A 27 -14.08 -11.98 9.61
N TRP A 28 -12.76 -12.23 9.80
CA TRP A 28 -11.90 -12.96 8.84
C TRP A 28 -12.45 -14.32 8.33
N ARG A 29 -13.52 -14.86 8.93
CA ARG A 29 -14.18 -16.08 8.44
C ARG A 29 -15.68 -15.93 8.17
N THR A 30 -16.28 -14.77 8.44
CA THR A 30 -17.72 -14.56 8.40
C THR A 30 -18.17 -13.36 7.57
N ALA A 31 -17.28 -12.56 6.99
CA ALA A 31 -17.65 -11.49 6.07
C ALA A 31 -16.79 -11.51 4.81
N ASN A 32 -17.29 -10.86 3.76
CA ASN A 32 -16.51 -10.63 2.55
C ASN A 32 -15.45 -9.55 2.82
N ARG A 33 -14.31 -9.68 2.15
CA ARG A 33 -13.21 -8.71 2.19
C ARG A 33 -12.95 -8.17 0.82
N ILE A 34 -12.54 -6.93 0.72
CA ILE A 34 -12.03 -6.34 -0.49
C ILE A 34 -10.58 -6.75 -0.62
N GLU A 35 -10.25 -7.45 -1.69
CA GLU A 35 -8.87 -7.71 -2.07
C GLU A 35 -8.46 -6.79 -3.21
N ILE A 36 -7.22 -6.31 -3.14
CA ILE A 36 -6.55 -5.69 -4.27
C ILE A 36 -5.19 -6.37 -4.49
N ASP A 37 -5.03 -6.99 -5.65
CA ASP A 37 -3.76 -7.51 -6.14
C ASP A 37 -3.05 -6.37 -6.88
N TRP A 38 -2.12 -5.68 -6.23
CA TRP A 38 -1.33 -4.63 -6.89
C TRP A 38 -0.46 -5.25 -7.98
N PHE A 39 0.32 -6.28 -7.63
CA PHE A 39 0.83 -7.25 -8.57
C PHE A 39 0.76 -8.66 -7.98
N GLU A 40 0.46 -9.64 -8.83
CA GLU A 40 0.81 -11.03 -8.61
C GLU A 40 1.48 -11.53 -9.89
N PHE A 41 2.72 -11.98 -9.75
CA PHE A 41 3.44 -12.53 -10.89
C PHE A 41 3.25 -14.04 -10.97
N HIS A 42 3.20 -14.56 -12.19
CA HIS A 42 3.35 -16.01 -12.38
C HIS A 42 4.83 -16.35 -12.26
N GLY A 43 5.27 -16.96 -11.16
CA GLY A 43 6.70 -17.09 -10.90
C GLY A 43 7.47 -17.91 -11.94
N LYS A 44 6.85 -18.85 -12.67
CA LYS A 44 7.50 -19.49 -13.84
C LYS A 44 7.46 -18.66 -15.14
N ASN A 45 6.28 -18.18 -15.56
CA ASN A 45 6.19 -17.29 -16.72
C ASN A 45 6.55 -15.87 -16.28
N GLY A 46 7.83 -15.53 -16.40
CA GLY A 46 8.41 -14.25 -16.01
C GLY A 46 7.80 -13.03 -16.71
N SER A 47 6.98 -13.21 -17.75
CA SER A 47 6.27 -12.11 -18.41
C SER A 47 4.84 -11.92 -17.92
N TRP A 48 4.26 -12.86 -17.16
CA TRP A 48 2.85 -12.82 -16.81
C TRP A 48 2.58 -12.06 -15.51
N LEU A 49 1.71 -11.06 -15.62
CA LEU A 49 1.26 -10.21 -14.52
C LEU A 49 -0.27 -10.28 -14.37
N ASN A 50 -0.73 -10.56 -13.15
CA ASN A 50 -2.02 -10.07 -12.67
C ASN A 50 -1.78 -8.72 -11.98
N GLY A 51 -2.12 -7.63 -12.64
CA GLY A 51 -1.72 -6.28 -12.23
C GLY A 51 -2.93 -5.43 -11.91
N LEU A 52 -2.96 -4.91 -10.68
CA LEU A 52 -3.98 -4.01 -10.17
C LEU A 52 -5.37 -4.61 -10.41
N ALA A 53 -5.64 -5.75 -9.79
CA ALA A 53 -6.93 -6.43 -9.80
C ALA A 53 -7.66 -6.22 -8.48
N SER A 54 -8.96 -5.97 -8.51
CA SER A 54 -9.77 -5.84 -7.31
C SER A 54 -11.01 -6.72 -7.40
N HIS A 55 -11.26 -7.47 -6.34
CA HIS A 55 -12.40 -8.37 -6.19
C HIS A 55 -12.75 -8.52 -4.71
N TYR A 56 -13.85 -9.23 -4.45
CA TYR A 56 -14.16 -9.67 -3.09
C TYR A 56 -13.58 -11.05 -2.85
N HIS A 57 -12.93 -11.22 -1.71
CA HIS A 57 -12.76 -12.53 -1.09
C HIS A 57 -14.00 -12.85 -0.26
N TYR A 58 -14.59 -13.99 -0.53
CA TYR A 58 -15.83 -14.41 0.11
C TYR A 58 -15.52 -15.20 1.38
N ALA A 59 -16.41 -15.07 2.36
CA ALA A 59 -16.29 -15.81 3.61
C ALA A 59 -16.25 -17.32 3.33
N HIS A 60 -15.25 -18.02 3.87
CA HIS A 60 -15.16 -19.48 3.75
C HIS A 60 -16.36 -20.19 4.39
N VAL A 61 -16.92 -19.60 5.47
CA VAL A 61 -18.07 -20.16 6.17
C VAL A 61 -19.36 -19.51 5.67
N PRO A 62 -20.35 -20.30 5.20
CA PRO A 62 -21.67 -19.78 4.84
C PRO A 62 -22.32 -19.09 6.04
N ASN A 63 -22.74 -17.85 5.87
CA ASN A 63 -23.43 -17.09 6.91
C ASN A 63 -24.24 -15.93 6.31
N ILE A 64 -25.12 -15.33 7.12
CA ILE A 64 -26.05 -14.28 6.68
C ILE A 64 -25.39 -12.94 6.29
N PHE A 65 -24.12 -12.75 6.62
CA PHE A 65 -23.34 -11.53 6.31
C PHE A 65 -22.48 -11.70 5.05
N ALA A 66 -22.30 -12.91 4.53
CA ALA A 66 -21.60 -13.14 3.26
C ALA A 66 -22.48 -12.64 2.10
N LYS A 67 -21.93 -11.79 1.23
CA LYS A 67 -22.64 -11.39 -0.01
C LYS A 67 -22.57 -12.53 -1.01
N ASP A 68 -23.60 -12.65 -1.86
CA ASP A 68 -23.66 -13.56 -3.01
C ASP A 68 -22.44 -13.36 -3.92
N ASP A 69 -21.68 -14.44 -4.14
CA ASP A 69 -20.43 -14.43 -4.90
C ASP A 69 -20.60 -14.23 -6.41
N SER A 70 -21.80 -14.54 -6.91
CA SER A 70 -22.18 -14.29 -8.31
C SER A 70 -22.50 -12.82 -8.59
N SER A 71 -22.65 -11.99 -7.56
CA SER A 71 -23.24 -10.65 -7.68
C SER A 71 -22.23 -9.51 -7.83
N TYR A 72 -20.95 -9.71 -7.47
CA TYR A 72 -19.95 -8.63 -7.55
C TYR A 72 -18.89 -8.89 -8.61
N LYS A 73 -18.65 -7.87 -9.43
CA LYS A 73 -17.71 -7.92 -10.55
C LYS A 73 -16.28 -7.65 -10.08
N SER A 74 -15.31 -8.38 -10.65
CA SER A 74 -13.90 -8.05 -10.53
C SER A 74 -13.48 -6.97 -11.53
N TYR A 75 -12.54 -6.13 -11.12
CA TYR A 75 -11.96 -5.07 -11.94
C TYR A 75 -10.47 -5.32 -12.07
N LYS A 76 -9.88 -5.04 -13.24
CA LYS A 76 -8.48 -5.36 -13.50
C LYS A 76 -7.90 -4.38 -14.52
N ALA A 77 -6.79 -3.73 -14.17
CA ALA A 77 -6.06 -2.85 -15.09
C ALA A 77 -5.10 -3.61 -15.99
N TYR A 78 -4.53 -4.72 -15.53
CA TYR A 78 -3.69 -5.57 -16.36
C TYR A 78 -3.86 -7.05 -16.01
N GLY A 79 -3.92 -7.92 -17.01
CA GLY A 79 -3.93 -9.36 -16.82
C GLY A 79 -3.41 -10.08 -18.03
N GLY A 80 -2.21 -10.63 -17.96
CA GLY A 80 -1.59 -11.43 -19.02
C GLY A 80 -0.10 -11.19 -19.17
N GLU A 81 0.48 -11.64 -20.28
CA GLU A 81 1.90 -11.41 -20.59
C GLU A 81 2.20 -9.93 -20.87
N LEU A 82 3.34 -9.46 -20.39
CA LEU A 82 3.89 -8.11 -20.57
C LEU A 82 4.55 -7.95 -21.95
N THR A 83 3.90 -8.41 -23.01
CA THR A 83 4.37 -8.26 -24.39
C THR A 83 4.39 -6.81 -24.82
N GLU A 84 5.26 -6.44 -25.76
CA GLU A 84 5.37 -5.07 -26.27
C GLU A 84 4.03 -4.46 -26.68
N GLN A 85 3.19 -5.23 -27.39
CA GLN A 85 1.88 -4.76 -27.84
C GLN A 85 0.96 -4.37 -26.68
N LYS A 86 1.05 -5.07 -25.55
CA LYS A 86 0.10 -4.94 -24.44
C LYS A 86 0.63 -4.07 -23.31
N SER A 87 1.90 -4.23 -22.94
CA SER A 87 2.56 -3.46 -21.89
C SER A 87 3.08 -2.11 -22.39
N LYS A 88 3.23 -1.93 -23.72
CA LYS A 88 3.85 -0.76 -24.36
C LYS A 88 5.34 -0.60 -24.04
N ILE A 89 5.98 -1.67 -23.55
CA ILE A 89 7.41 -1.75 -23.30
C ILE A 89 8.07 -2.41 -24.51
N GLU A 90 9.03 -1.74 -25.15
CA GLU A 90 9.77 -2.30 -26.28
C GLU A 90 10.42 -3.64 -25.91
N GLY A 91 10.17 -4.69 -26.70
CA GLY A 91 10.61 -6.06 -26.39
C GLY A 91 9.82 -6.79 -25.29
N GLY A 92 8.90 -6.10 -24.61
CA GLY A 92 8.17 -6.61 -23.45
C GLY A 92 8.98 -6.54 -22.15
N LEU A 93 8.46 -7.16 -21.08
CA LEU A 93 9.14 -7.22 -19.78
C LEU A 93 9.08 -8.64 -19.21
N GLU A 94 10.25 -9.15 -18.81
CA GLU A 94 10.41 -10.35 -17.98
C GLU A 94 11.02 -9.92 -16.63
N PHE A 95 10.35 -10.19 -15.52
CA PHE A 95 10.79 -9.65 -14.22
C PHE A 95 11.96 -10.41 -13.57
N TRP A 96 12.31 -11.60 -14.09
CA TRP A 96 13.51 -12.37 -13.70
C TRP A 96 14.76 -11.91 -14.47
N ASP A 97 14.95 -10.60 -14.60
CA ASP A 97 16.02 -9.99 -15.39
C ASP A 97 17.21 -9.50 -14.53
N GLY A 98 17.11 -9.61 -13.21
CA GLY A 98 18.13 -9.13 -12.29
C GLY A 98 18.13 -7.60 -12.12
N GLN A 99 17.05 -6.90 -12.50
CA GLN A 99 16.93 -5.46 -12.37
C GLN A 99 15.94 -5.04 -11.27
N TYR A 100 16.15 -3.82 -10.75
CA TYR A 100 15.12 -3.15 -9.98
C TYR A 100 14.11 -2.52 -10.94
N HIS A 101 12.84 -2.81 -10.68
CA HIS A 101 11.70 -2.13 -11.25
C HIS A 101 10.88 -1.50 -10.13
N THR A 102 10.58 -0.22 -10.28
CA THR A 102 9.63 0.47 -9.41
C THR A 102 8.25 0.30 -10.01
N TRP A 103 7.36 -0.34 -9.27
CA TRP A 103 5.94 -0.46 -9.63
C TRP A 103 5.17 0.63 -8.90
N GLU A 104 4.43 1.44 -9.65
CA GLU A 104 3.61 2.52 -9.10
C GLU A 104 2.14 2.23 -9.38
N PHE A 105 1.32 2.40 -8.35
CA PHE A 105 -0.13 2.25 -8.40
C PHE A 105 -0.75 3.58 -8.06
N VAL A 106 -1.44 4.18 -9.02
CA VAL A 106 -2.06 5.49 -8.83
C VAL A 106 -3.56 5.33 -8.79
N ILE A 107 -4.16 5.70 -7.66
CA ILE A 107 -5.60 5.64 -7.42
C ILE A 107 -6.16 7.06 -7.42
N ASN A 108 -6.94 7.41 -8.44
CA ASN A 108 -7.75 8.64 -8.47
C ASN A 108 -9.23 8.30 -8.34
N ASN A 109 -10.11 9.31 -8.26
CA ASN A 109 -11.55 9.07 -8.16
C ASN A 109 -12.16 8.57 -9.49
N ASP A 110 -11.49 8.81 -10.61
CA ASP A 110 -11.97 8.57 -11.97
C ASP A 110 -11.20 7.47 -12.67
N ILE A 111 -9.86 7.46 -12.56
CA ILE A 111 -8.99 6.46 -13.18
C ILE A 111 -7.96 5.92 -12.17
N THR A 112 -7.82 4.59 -12.16
CA THR A 112 -6.72 3.89 -11.49
C THR A 112 -5.81 3.27 -12.53
N TYR A 113 -4.50 3.38 -12.35
CA TYR A 113 -3.52 2.85 -13.30
C TYR A 113 -2.26 2.33 -12.62
N ILE A 114 -1.53 1.50 -13.36
CA ILE A 114 -0.31 0.82 -12.94
C ILE A 114 0.83 1.20 -13.89
N ASN A 115 1.95 1.62 -13.31
CA ASN A 115 3.18 1.94 -14.02
C ASN A 115 4.32 1.04 -13.55
N VAL A 116 5.33 0.91 -14.41
CA VAL A 116 6.59 0.27 -14.08
C VAL A 116 7.75 1.09 -14.65
N THR A 117 8.88 1.12 -13.97
CA THR A 117 10.13 1.66 -14.54
C THR A 117 10.83 0.61 -15.40
N ILE A 118 11.34 1.05 -16.54
CA ILE A 118 12.34 0.33 -17.35
C ILE A 118 13.61 1.18 -17.45
N LYS A 119 14.73 0.57 -17.83
CA LYS A 119 15.95 1.32 -18.14
C LYS A 119 15.90 1.86 -19.57
N ASP A 120 16.21 3.14 -19.74
CA ASP A 120 16.46 3.71 -21.07
C ASP A 120 17.87 3.36 -21.58
N GLU A 121 18.20 3.78 -22.81
CA GLU A 121 19.53 3.53 -23.42
C GLU A 121 20.71 4.08 -22.60
N ALA A 122 20.45 5.08 -21.74
CA ALA A 122 21.45 5.69 -20.86
C ALA A 122 21.45 5.07 -19.45
N GLY A 123 20.58 4.08 -19.18
CA GLY A 123 20.46 3.41 -17.89
C GLY A 123 19.61 4.15 -16.85
N ASN A 124 18.89 5.21 -17.23
CA ASN A 124 17.98 5.92 -16.32
C ASN A 124 16.61 5.24 -16.27
N ASP A 125 15.88 5.47 -15.18
CA ASP A 125 14.50 5.00 -15.06
C ASP A 125 13.57 5.80 -15.99
N LYS A 126 12.82 5.06 -16.81
CA LYS A 126 11.73 5.55 -17.64
C LYS A 126 10.44 4.88 -17.21
N TRP A 127 9.45 5.69 -16.85
CA TRP A 127 8.11 5.20 -16.49
C TRP A 127 7.30 4.79 -17.71
N VAL A 128 6.64 3.64 -17.62
CA VAL A 128 5.70 3.14 -18.63
C VAL A 128 4.39 2.74 -17.94
N GLU A 129 3.27 3.32 -18.39
CA GLU A 129 1.94 2.90 -17.95
C GLU A 129 1.51 1.64 -18.71
N VAL A 130 1.44 0.52 -17.99
CA VAL A 130 1.11 -0.78 -18.59
C VAL A 130 -0.39 -1.07 -18.60
N GLY A 131 -1.18 -0.47 -17.69
CA GLY A 131 -2.61 -0.72 -17.60
C GLY A 131 -3.40 0.35 -16.85
N ARG A 132 -4.70 0.48 -17.16
CA ARG A 132 -5.62 1.41 -16.48
C ARG A 132 -7.07 0.94 -16.53
N VAL A 133 -7.86 1.37 -15.54
CA VAL A 133 -9.32 1.17 -15.46
C VAL A 133 -10.02 2.42 -14.91
N PRO A 134 -11.31 2.63 -15.24
CA PRO A 134 -12.17 3.52 -14.46
C PRO A 134 -12.17 3.08 -12.99
N THR A 135 -11.95 4.00 -12.05
CA THR A 135 -11.78 3.65 -10.62
C THR A 135 -13.04 3.01 -10.04
N PRO A 136 -12.98 1.72 -9.70
CA PRO A 136 -14.04 1.05 -8.96
C PRO A 136 -14.05 1.48 -7.48
N PRO A 137 -15.22 1.47 -6.81
CA PRO A 137 -15.32 1.85 -5.41
C PRO A 137 -14.38 1.09 -4.46
N THR A 138 -14.09 -0.18 -4.76
CA THR A 138 -13.19 -1.01 -3.95
C THR A 138 -11.78 -0.46 -3.82
N TYR A 139 -11.26 0.26 -4.82
CA TYR A 139 -9.95 0.92 -4.73
C TYR A 139 -9.96 2.18 -3.86
N LEU A 140 -11.13 2.71 -3.49
CA LEU A 140 -11.27 3.91 -2.68
C LEU A 140 -11.43 3.61 -1.19
N GLU A 141 -11.47 2.33 -0.82
CA GLU A 141 -11.58 1.88 0.56
C GLU A 141 -10.23 1.95 1.29
N ARG A 142 -10.26 1.85 2.62
CA ARG A 142 -9.01 1.68 3.40
C ARG A 142 -8.48 0.28 3.15
N LEU A 143 -7.19 0.18 2.94
CA LEU A 143 -6.49 -1.07 2.62
C LEU A 143 -5.22 -1.16 3.46
N ASP A 144 -4.87 -2.36 3.90
CA ASP A 144 -3.53 -2.66 4.39
C ASP A 144 -2.57 -2.84 3.20
N LEU A 145 -1.29 -3.10 3.47
CA LEU A 145 -0.32 -3.49 2.45
C LEU A 145 0.32 -4.81 2.87
N GLN A 146 0.32 -5.78 1.97
CA GLN A 146 0.84 -7.12 2.20
C GLN A 146 1.79 -7.48 1.06
N VAL A 147 2.99 -7.93 1.41
CA VAL A 147 3.96 -8.42 0.45
C VAL A 147 4.41 -9.79 0.90
N ASP A 148 4.33 -10.75 0.00
CA ASP A 148 4.71 -12.12 0.29
C ASP A 148 5.28 -12.85 -0.93
N TYR A 149 5.75 -14.05 -0.66
CA TYR A 149 6.23 -14.99 -1.66
C TYR A 149 5.61 -16.35 -1.35
N ALA A 150 4.50 -16.65 -2.03
CA ALA A 150 3.81 -17.91 -1.83
C ALA A 150 4.35 -19.02 -2.75
N LEU A 151 4.22 -20.25 -2.27
CA LEU A 151 4.40 -21.47 -3.07
C LEU A 151 3.05 -22.16 -3.17
N LYS A 152 2.53 -22.34 -4.38
CA LYS A 152 1.26 -23.03 -4.59
C LYS A 152 1.38 -24.49 -4.15
N TYR A 153 0.48 -24.91 -3.25
CA TYR A 153 0.53 -26.20 -2.54
C TYR A 153 0.62 -27.42 -3.47
N ASP A 154 -0.03 -27.35 -4.65
CA ASP A 154 -0.16 -28.48 -5.56
C ASP A 154 1.15 -28.95 -6.21
N TYR A 155 2.24 -28.19 -6.05
CA TYR A 155 3.49 -28.47 -6.76
C TYR A 155 4.47 -29.33 -5.96
N PHE A 156 4.36 -29.45 -4.63
CA PHE A 156 5.29 -30.23 -3.77
C PHE A 156 6.78 -30.04 -4.13
N LEU A 157 7.18 -28.79 -4.38
CA LEU A 157 8.54 -28.42 -4.79
C LEU A 157 9.33 -27.78 -3.65
N GLU A 158 10.65 -27.94 -3.71
CA GLU A 158 11.62 -27.31 -2.82
C GLU A 158 12.49 -26.35 -3.64
N PRO A 159 12.00 -25.14 -3.97
CA PRO A 159 12.77 -24.17 -4.74
C PRO A 159 14.01 -23.73 -3.96
N SER A 160 15.08 -23.38 -4.69
CA SER A 160 16.30 -22.87 -4.08
C SER A 160 16.06 -21.48 -3.44
N PRO A 161 16.92 -21.05 -2.50
CA PRO A 161 16.87 -19.69 -1.97
C PRO A 161 17.00 -18.61 -3.05
N GLU A 162 17.72 -18.90 -4.13
CA GLU A 162 17.84 -17.98 -5.27
C GLU A 162 16.50 -17.87 -6.01
N GLN A 163 15.83 -18.99 -6.30
CA GLN A 163 14.52 -19.03 -6.97
C GLN A 163 13.37 -18.46 -6.14
N THR A 164 13.59 -18.19 -4.84
CA THR A 164 12.61 -17.54 -3.95
C THR A 164 13.08 -16.16 -3.50
N SER A 165 14.20 -15.66 -4.03
CA SER A 165 14.71 -14.35 -3.68
C SER A 165 13.84 -13.25 -4.30
N PHE A 166 13.28 -12.41 -3.43
CA PHE A 166 12.50 -11.24 -3.81
C PHE A 166 12.92 -10.07 -2.92
N THR A 167 13.77 -9.20 -3.46
CA THR A 167 14.34 -8.07 -2.71
C THR A 167 13.54 -6.80 -2.96
N ILE A 168 13.10 -6.15 -1.89
CA ILE A 168 12.38 -4.88 -1.91
C ILE A 168 13.31 -3.81 -1.35
N ASP A 169 13.65 -2.82 -2.17
CA ASP A 169 14.51 -1.71 -1.74
C ASP A 169 13.72 -0.71 -0.88
N SER A 170 12.53 -0.32 -1.35
CA SER A 170 11.64 0.57 -0.62
C SER A 170 10.18 0.34 -0.97
N ILE A 171 9.30 0.80 -0.07
CA ILE A 171 7.86 0.97 -0.31
C ILE A 171 7.53 2.40 0.11
N GLU A 172 6.98 3.19 -0.81
CA GLU A 172 6.55 4.54 -0.55
C GLU A 172 5.03 4.67 -0.80
N VAL A 173 4.34 5.35 0.12
CA VAL A 173 2.90 5.63 0.01
C VAL A 173 2.69 7.13 0.04
N LEU A 174 2.25 7.68 -1.09
CA LEU A 174 1.97 9.10 -1.24
C LEU A 174 0.48 9.38 -1.17
N GLN A 175 0.11 10.47 -0.49
CA GLN A 175 -1.27 10.97 -0.42
C GLN A 175 -1.35 12.37 -0.99
N LYS A 176 -2.44 12.66 -1.71
CA LYS A 176 -2.73 14.02 -2.17
C LYS A 176 -2.83 14.97 -0.97
N THR A 177 -2.19 16.14 -1.06
CA THR A 177 -2.29 17.19 -0.04
C THR A 177 -3.74 17.54 0.29
N SER A 178 -4.63 17.53 -0.71
CA SER A 178 -6.07 17.76 -0.50
C SER A 178 -6.73 16.72 0.40
N ASN A 179 -6.25 15.47 0.42
CA ASN A 179 -6.76 14.44 1.33
C ASN A 179 -6.24 14.66 2.75
N ILE A 180 -4.95 14.99 2.90
CA ILE A 180 -4.32 15.30 4.19
C ILE A 180 -5.01 16.49 4.88
N MET A 181 -5.43 17.49 4.09
CA MET A 181 -6.11 18.69 4.60
C MET A 181 -7.60 18.49 4.93
N LYS A 182 -8.19 17.32 4.68
CA LYS A 182 -9.60 17.06 5.01
C LYS A 182 -9.82 17.10 6.52
N ILE A 183 -10.99 17.60 6.90
CA ILE A 183 -11.47 17.61 8.29
C ILE A 183 -12.73 16.75 8.31
N PRO A 184 -12.61 15.42 8.45
CA PRO A 184 -13.77 14.55 8.55
C PRO A 184 -14.47 14.76 9.90
N LYS A 185 -15.79 14.61 9.96
CA LYS A 185 -16.47 14.51 11.25
C LYS A 185 -15.92 13.29 12.02
N PRO A 186 -15.75 13.36 13.35
CA PRO A 186 -16.18 14.44 14.25
C PRO A 186 -15.08 15.47 14.57
N PHE A 187 -14.04 15.60 13.76
CA PHE A 187 -13.07 16.69 13.91
C PHE A 187 -13.75 18.03 13.63
N THR A 188 -13.52 19.00 14.52
CA THR A 188 -14.03 20.38 14.38
C THR A 188 -13.10 21.28 13.58
N SER A 189 -11.81 20.94 13.60
CA SER A 189 -10.74 21.56 12.83
C SER A 189 -9.59 20.55 12.71
N ARG A 190 -8.55 20.89 11.95
CA ARG A 190 -7.33 20.07 11.92
C ARG A 190 -6.69 20.02 13.31
N PRO A 191 -6.10 18.89 13.72
CA PRO A 191 -5.28 18.84 14.90
C PRO A 191 -4.13 19.85 14.86
N ILE A 192 -3.64 20.29 16.01
CA ILE A 192 -2.58 21.32 16.10
C ILE A 192 -1.45 20.84 17.00
N ILE A 193 -0.20 21.09 16.60
CA ILE A 193 0.98 20.84 17.45
C ILE A 193 1.32 22.11 18.25
N THR A 194 1.35 21.98 19.57
CA THR A 194 1.79 23.01 20.52
C THR A 194 3.04 22.55 21.29
N GLY A 195 3.64 23.45 22.07
CA GLY A 195 4.85 23.14 22.86
C GLY A 195 6.15 23.63 22.22
N GLU A 196 7.24 23.28 22.87
CA GLU A 196 8.60 23.68 22.51
C GLU A 196 9.14 22.77 21.40
N LYS A 197 9.61 23.35 20.28
CA LYS A 197 9.96 22.64 19.04
C LYS A 197 11.47 22.54 18.84
N THR A 198 12.20 22.30 19.91
CA THR A 198 13.67 22.18 19.98
C THR A 198 14.03 20.81 20.55
N VAL A 199 15.26 20.35 20.34
CA VAL A 199 15.72 19.08 20.91
C VAL A 199 15.68 19.15 22.43
N GLY A 200 15.13 18.12 23.06
CA GLY A 200 14.89 18.05 24.51
C GLY A 200 13.57 18.70 24.96
N GLY A 201 12.87 19.41 24.06
CA GLY A 201 11.52 19.91 24.30
C GLY A 201 10.45 18.83 24.15
N THR A 202 9.23 19.14 24.60
CA THR A 202 8.05 18.29 24.42
C THR A 202 7.00 19.03 23.61
N ILE A 203 6.47 18.35 22.59
CA ILE A 203 5.33 18.83 21.80
C ILE A 203 4.07 18.05 22.14
N THR A 204 2.92 18.69 21.97
CA THR A 204 1.59 18.13 22.23
C THR A 204 0.71 18.28 21.00
N CYS A 205 0.01 17.22 20.61
CA CYS A 205 -0.97 17.19 19.53
C CYS A 205 -2.38 17.38 20.10
N GLN A 206 -2.97 18.54 19.86
CA GLN A 206 -4.36 18.82 20.22
C GLN A 206 -5.29 18.24 19.15
N ALA A 207 -6.14 17.28 19.53
CA ALA A 207 -6.94 16.50 18.58
C ALA A 207 -8.08 17.27 17.90
N ASN A 208 -8.65 18.29 18.56
CA ASN A 208 -9.80 19.05 18.05
C ASN A 208 -11.04 18.21 17.70
N LEU A 209 -11.33 17.21 18.53
CA LEU A 209 -12.52 16.34 18.44
C LEU A 209 -13.63 16.78 19.40
N GLN A 210 -14.89 16.49 19.03
CA GLN A 210 -16.05 16.59 19.91
C GLN A 210 -16.52 15.20 20.35
N ASP A 211 -16.80 15.02 21.64
CA ASP A 211 -17.44 13.84 22.22
C ASP A 211 -16.76 12.48 21.98
N ILE A 212 -15.49 12.48 21.52
CA ILE A 212 -14.67 11.28 21.34
C ILE A 212 -13.50 11.30 22.31
N THR A 213 -13.35 10.25 23.10
CA THR A 213 -12.25 10.10 24.08
C THR A 213 -11.27 8.99 23.72
N ASP A 214 -11.70 7.94 23.01
CA ASP A 214 -10.79 6.92 22.51
C ASP A 214 -10.12 7.39 21.23
N ILE A 215 -8.89 7.88 21.40
CA ILE A 215 -8.09 8.53 20.37
C ILE A 215 -6.71 7.87 20.31
N ARG A 216 -6.11 7.83 19.12
CA ARG A 216 -4.72 7.44 18.92
C ARG A 216 -3.97 8.50 18.15
N TYR A 217 -2.70 8.66 18.50
CA TYR A 217 -1.78 9.63 17.92
C TYR A 217 -0.65 8.86 17.24
N TYR A 218 -0.41 9.21 15.97
CA TYR A 218 0.70 8.73 15.19
C TYR A 218 1.62 9.90 14.91
N TRP A 219 2.86 9.81 15.36
CA TRP A 219 3.86 10.85 15.12
C TRP A 219 4.77 10.43 13.98
N PHE A 220 5.10 11.38 13.12
CA PHE A 220 5.97 11.18 11.97
C PHE A 220 7.06 12.24 11.93
N ALA A 221 8.25 11.89 11.47
CA ALA A 221 9.29 12.83 11.06
C ALA A 221 9.61 12.61 9.57
N ASP A 222 9.50 13.66 8.76
CA ASP A 222 9.69 13.61 7.30
C ASP A 222 8.89 12.50 6.60
N GLY A 223 7.71 12.18 7.14
CA GLY A 223 6.82 11.12 6.62
C GLY A 223 7.08 9.72 7.21
N TYR A 224 8.16 9.50 7.96
CA TYR A 224 8.45 8.22 8.60
C TYR A 224 7.82 8.10 9.99
N PRO A 225 7.18 6.97 10.33
CA PRO A 225 6.51 6.79 11.61
C PRO A 225 7.54 6.72 12.76
N LEU A 226 7.26 7.47 13.82
CA LEU A 226 8.04 7.49 15.06
C LEU A 226 7.38 6.64 16.14
N THR A 227 6.06 6.82 16.34
CA THR A 227 5.31 6.08 17.35
C THR A 227 3.82 6.06 17.05
N TYR A 228 3.13 5.10 17.66
CA TYR A 228 1.67 4.98 17.73
C TYR A 228 1.27 4.81 19.20
N THR A 229 0.52 5.77 19.74
CA THR A 229 0.23 5.83 21.18
C THR A 229 -1.12 6.46 21.48
N ALA A 230 -1.65 6.22 22.69
CA ALA A 230 -2.77 6.97 23.23
C ALA A 230 -2.33 8.33 23.82
N THR A 231 -1.03 8.51 24.07
CA THR A 231 -0.45 9.74 24.62
C THR A 231 -0.36 10.81 23.53
N ASN A 232 -0.88 12.00 23.81
CA ASN A 232 -0.90 13.10 22.85
C ASN A 232 0.37 13.95 22.85
N THR A 233 1.45 13.48 23.47
CA THR A 233 2.74 14.18 23.53
C THR A 233 3.84 13.37 22.83
N TYR A 234 4.88 14.08 22.41
CA TYR A 234 6.10 13.51 21.88
C TYR A 234 7.29 14.32 22.39
N ASP A 235 8.26 13.63 22.99
CA ASP A 235 9.51 14.23 23.44
C ASP A 235 10.50 14.26 22.28
N ILE A 236 10.99 15.45 21.95
CA ILE A 236 11.86 15.66 20.79
C ILE A 236 13.26 15.16 21.11
N THR A 237 13.66 14.11 20.41
CA THR A 237 15.03 13.57 20.49
C THR A 237 15.95 14.25 19.48
N SER A 238 17.26 14.08 19.64
CA SER A 238 18.24 14.56 18.67
C SER A 238 18.10 13.91 17.28
N GLU A 239 17.46 12.73 17.19
CA GLU A 239 17.26 11.97 15.94
C GLU A 239 16.30 12.65 14.96
N VAL A 240 15.47 13.57 15.46
CA VAL A 240 14.50 14.34 14.67
C VAL A 240 14.90 15.81 14.51
N SER A 241 16.11 16.18 14.94
CA SER A 241 16.64 17.52 14.75
C SER A 241 16.74 17.86 13.26
N GLY A 242 16.22 19.04 12.88
CA GLY A 242 16.18 19.49 11.49
C GLY A 242 15.10 18.85 10.61
N LYS A 243 14.30 17.92 11.16
CA LYS A 243 13.20 17.26 10.44
C LYS A 243 11.88 18.01 10.62
N GLU A 244 10.91 17.70 9.76
CA GLU A 244 9.53 18.16 9.89
C GLU A 244 8.69 17.11 10.62
N ILE A 245 8.15 17.47 11.80
CA ILE A 245 7.21 16.60 12.52
C ILE A 245 5.77 16.85 12.06
N ARG A 246 5.00 15.77 11.95
CA ARG A 246 3.54 15.79 11.81
C ARG A 246 2.90 14.79 12.77
N CYS A 247 1.71 15.11 13.27
CA CYS A 247 0.87 14.18 14.01
C CYS A 247 -0.40 13.85 13.20
N MET A 248 -0.73 12.57 13.11
CA MET A 248 -2.05 12.10 12.68
C MET A 248 -2.84 11.66 13.91
N VAL A 249 -4.06 12.17 14.00
CA VAL A 249 -5.01 11.80 15.06
C VAL A 249 -6.04 10.87 14.46
N LYS A 250 -6.22 9.70 15.06
CA LYS A 250 -7.26 8.72 14.71
C LYS A 250 -8.31 8.67 15.81
N ALA A 251 -9.56 8.97 15.47
CA ALA A 251 -10.70 8.94 16.37
C ALA A 251 -11.26 7.51 16.49
N VAL A 252 -10.57 6.63 17.22
CA VAL A 252 -10.89 5.19 17.33
C VAL A 252 -12.31 4.96 17.88
N GLY A 253 -12.76 5.80 18.80
CA GLY A 253 -14.11 5.71 19.38
C GLY A 253 -15.24 6.18 18.47
N ALA A 254 -14.95 6.66 17.26
CA ALA A 254 -15.96 7.13 16.31
C ALA A 254 -16.23 6.11 15.20
N LEU A 255 -17.45 6.17 14.63
CA LEU A 255 -17.82 5.39 13.45
C LEU A 255 -16.83 5.64 12.30
N ASN A 256 -16.36 4.56 11.68
CA ASN A 256 -15.36 4.56 10.59
C ASN A 256 -13.96 5.07 10.98
N MET A 257 -13.70 5.28 12.28
CA MET A 257 -12.41 5.68 12.82
C MET A 257 -11.68 6.74 11.97
N PRO A 258 -12.30 7.90 11.73
CA PRO A 258 -11.75 8.93 10.86
C PRO A 258 -10.44 9.46 11.42
N GLU A 259 -9.61 9.99 10.52
CA GLU A 259 -8.33 10.58 10.86
C GLU A 259 -8.19 12.00 10.32
N ALA A 260 -7.40 12.81 11.02
CA ALA A 260 -7.02 14.14 10.58
C ALA A 260 -5.55 14.41 10.92
N TRP A 261 -4.92 15.27 10.12
CA TRP A 261 -3.49 15.53 10.18
C TRP A 261 -3.22 16.97 10.61
N THR A 262 -2.20 17.15 11.46
CA THR A 262 -1.66 18.47 11.77
C THR A 262 -1.01 19.10 10.55
N GLU A 263 -0.71 20.40 10.62
CA GLU A 263 0.37 20.94 9.79
C GLU A 263 1.72 20.36 10.19
N LYS A 264 2.68 20.47 9.28
CA LYS A 264 4.07 20.15 9.60
C LYS A 264 4.67 21.22 10.51
N VAL A 265 5.54 20.81 11.42
CA VAL A 265 6.33 21.72 12.24
C VAL A 265 7.81 21.37 12.13
N ALA A 266 8.63 22.37 11.83
CA ALA A 266 10.08 22.20 11.79
C ALA A 266 10.64 22.10 13.21
N ILE A 267 11.57 21.16 13.44
CA ILE A 267 12.25 20.99 14.70
C ILE A 267 13.62 21.68 14.64
N ALA A 268 13.80 22.66 15.52
CA ALA A 268 15.07 23.33 15.71
C ALA A 268 16.04 22.46 16.55
N GLN A 269 17.33 22.78 16.45
CA GLN A 269 18.33 22.24 17.39
C GLN A 269 18.01 22.67 18.82
#